data_AF-A0A0Q2RD25-F1
#
_entry.id   AF-A0A0Q2RD25-F1
#
_cell.length_a   1.000
_cell.length_b   1.000
_cell.length_c   1.000
_cell.angle_alpha   90.00
_cell.angle_beta   90.00
_cell.angle_gamma   90.00
#
_symmetry.space_group_name_H-M   'P 1'
#
loop_
_entity.id
_entity.type
_entity.pdbx_description
1 polymer ?
#
loop_
_entity_poly.entity_id
_entity_poly.type
_entity_poly.pdbx_seq_one_letter_code
_entity_poly.pdbx_strand_id
1 'polypeptide(L)'
;MKREDLLILLSFLLVLEGYLGGNVAPALLGVFLLLYLYGLRLVTRIGVSGERAIEGTKLEEGKAVTAALRLRNTGGDVFVRVREETPGFEAEPVEIFLGSGEEKTVTYSIVPRAKGRFTLRPPRAIALDPRGLYVEEFVLGEGLGVLVRPSIEGIRDAVRADHNLRLAEAYRKGAFLGTESLEIKDLREYQHGDDFKRIDWKATARLGELVVKDFLREENADVYIFLDNTSEMRKGIKRAKIDYASTLALQLAANLVSRFRVGMVIYDDARAELLPPGKGPSQVEAIRERLSIRGKGGAMSMRFEFDIRMGEKAREFLGKVLPLRKGRKGPTGVFEGLSLVKNPSYIIFITDLSNPRELYRAIATAVRAHRVMVLSPNPVLFYSGRLDEKTLERLYRAYVERENLLRKFNLLAPTIDLGPSDYLREIMKLEGWGR
;
A
#
# COMPACT_ATOMS: atom_id res chain seq x y z
N MET A 1 8.99 -16.93 34.32
CA MET A 1 8.57 -16.89 35.73
C MET A 1 8.72 -15.47 36.22
N LYS A 2 7.69 -14.94 36.90
CA LYS A 2 7.80 -13.63 37.58
C LYS A 2 8.79 -13.78 38.75
N ARG A 3 9.40 -12.66 39.20
CA ARG A 3 10.33 -12.68 40.34
C ARG A 3 9.65 -13.20 41.61
N GLU A 4 8.38 -12.85 41.80
CA GLU A 4 7.51 -13.39 42.85
C GLU A 4 7.44 -14.92 42.82
N ASP A 5 7.10 -15.52 41.67
CA ASP A 5 7.00 -16.99 41.53
C ASP A 5 8.30 -17.71 41.93
N LEU A 6 9.44 -17.11 41.60
CA LEU A 6 10.76 -17.68 41.91
C LEU A 6 11.06 -17.60 43.41
N LEU A 7 10.69 -16.51 44.07
CA LEU A 7 10.86 -16.37 45.52
C LEU A 7 9.87 -17.25 46.30
N ILE A 8 8.65 -17.42 45.79
CA ILE A 8 7.68 -18.37 46.34
C ILE A 8 8.22 -19.80 46.18
N LEU A 9 8.70 -20.18 45.00
CA LEU A 9 9.30 -21.51 44.77
C LEU A 9 10.52 -21.73 45.68
N LEU A 10 11.40 -20.73 45.80
CA LEU A 10 12.56 -20.80 46.71
C LEU A 10 12.10 -20.99 48.16
N SER A 11 11.06 -20.28 48.59
CA SER A 11 10.50 -20.44 49.94
C SER A 11 10.00 -21.86 50.18
N PHE A 12 9.31 -22.47 49.20
CA PHE A 12 8.88 -23.87 49.29
C PHE A 12 10.05 -24.86 49.29
N LEU A 13 11.07 -24.62 48.47
CA LEU A 13 12.26 -25.47 48.43
C LEU A 13 13.03 -25.44 49.75
N LEU A 14 13.17 -24.27 50.38
CA LEU A 14 13.79 -24.13 51.69
C LEU A 14 13.01 -24.85 52.79
N VAL A 15 11.67 -24.79 52.75
CA VAL A 15 10.82 -25.56 53.67
C VAL A 15 10.98 -27.06 53.46
N LEU A 16 11.00 -27.51 52.21
CA LEU A 16 11.16 -28.92 51.87
C LEU A 16 12.53 -29.46 52.27
N GLU A 17 13.60 -28.70 51.99
CA GLU A 17 14.97 -29.06 52.37
C GLU A 17 15.12 -29.15 53.89
N GLY A 18 14.58 -28.19 54.64
CA GLY A 18 14.60 -28.24 56.10
C GLY A 18 13.83 -29.45 56.66
N TYR A 19 12.68 -29.79 56.06
CA TYR A 19 11.90 -30.97 56.45
C TYR A 19 12.64 -32.29 56.15
N LEU A 20 13.18 -32.45 54.94
CA LEU A 20 13.88 -33.68 54.52
C LEU A 20 15.25 -33.83 55.18
N GLY A 21 15.97 -32.73 55.40
CA GLY A 21 17.30 -32.71 56.00
C GLY A 21 17.29 -32.73 57.53
N GLY A 22 16.12 -32.69 58.18
CA GLY A 22 16.00 -32.62 59.64
C GLY A 22 16.59 -31.35 60.25
N ASN A 23 16.74 -30.28 59.44
CA ASN A 23 17.31 -29.01 59.85
C ASN A 23 16.22 -27.93 59.89
N VAL A 24 15.99 -27.36 61.07
CA VAL A 24 14.94 -26.37 61.29
C VAL A 24 15.28 -25.02 60.64
N ALA A 25 16.56 -24.70 60.44
CA ALA A 25 16.98 -23.37 59.98
C ALA A 25 16.50 -23.03 58.54
N PRO A 26 16.68 -23.89 57.51
CA PRO A 26 16.12 -23.64 56.18
C PRO A 26 14.59 -23.56 56.19
N ALA A 27 13.92 -24.39 56.99
CA ALA A 27 12.48 -24.38 57.08
C ALA A 27 11.93 -23.05 57.64
N LEU A 28 12.54 -22.53 58.71
CA LEU A 28 12.17 -21.23 59.27
C LEU A 28 12.44 -20.09 58.28
N LEU A 29 13.56 -20.11 57.56
CA LEU A 29 13.87 -19.12 56.53
C LEU A 29 12.83 -19.13 55.40
N GLY A 30 12.42 -20.31 54.94
CA GLY A 30 11.38 -20.47 53.92
C GLY A 30 10.03 -19.93 54.40
N VAL A 31 9.59 -20.27 55.61
CA VAL A 31 8.34 -19.76 56.19
C VAL A 31 8.39 -18.23 56.39
N PHE A 32 9.50 -17.70 56.91
CA PHE A 32 9.68 -16.26 57.09
C PHE A 32 9.63 -15.52 55.76
N LEU A 33 10.31 -16.03 54.73
CA LEU A 33 10.28 -15.46 53.39
C LEU A 33 8.84 -15.43 52.83
N LEU A 34 8.07 -16.51 53.02
CA LEU A 34 6.69 -16.61 52.56
C LEU A 34 5.77 -15.62 53.29
N LEU A 35 5.89 -15.49 54.62
CA LEU A 35 5.16 -14.50 55.42
C LEU A 35 5.54 -13.06 55.04
N TYR A 36 6.82 -12.80 54.78
CA TYR A 36 7.30 -11.50 54.33
C TYR A 36 6.71 -11.11 52.97
N LEU A 37 6.72 -12.04 52.00
CA LEU A 37 6.10 -11.82 50.69
C LEU A 37 4.59 -11.60 50.80
N TYR A 38 3.91 -12.35 51.67
CA TYR A 38 2.48 -12.15 51.93
C TYR A 38 2.19 -10.78 52.53
N GLY A 39 2.97 -10.36 53.54
CA GLY A 39 2.87 -9.02 54.14
C GLY A 39 3.10 -7.90 53.12
N LEU A 40 4.10 -8.06 52.25
CA LEU A 40 4.36 -7.11 51.17
C LEU A 40 3.19 -7.01 50.18
N ARG A 41 2.55 -8.14 49.82
CA ARG A 41 1.40 -8.15 48.90
C ARG A 41 0.21 -7.40 49.47
N LEU A 42 -0.03 -7.47 50.79
CA LEU A 42 -1.14 -6.77 51.45
C LEU A 42 -0.99 -5.24 51.43
N VAL A 43 0.25 -4.74 51.47
CA VAL A 43 0.55 -3.30 51.51
C VAL A 43 0.71 -2.72 50.10
N THR A 44 1.16 -3.53 49.14
CA THR A 44 1.44 -3.07 47.78
C THR A 44 0.14 -2.92 46.99
N ARG A 45 -0.26 -1.67 46.72
CA ARG A 45 -1.37 -1.33 45.82
C ARG A 45 -0.81 -0.74 44.54
N ILE A 46 -1.02 -1.41 43.42
CA ILE A 46 -0.64 -0.93 42.09
C ILE A 46 -1.92 -0.52 41.38
N GLY A 47 -1.96 0.70 40.85
CA GLY A 47 -3.10 1.17 40.09
C GLY A 47 -2.69 2.30 39.17
N VAL A 48 -2.77 2.08 37.86
CA VAL A 48 -2.44 3.09 36.86
C VAL A 48 -3.63 3.29 35.94
N SER A 49 -3.99 4.55 35.72
CA SER A 49 -4.99 4.95 34.74
C SER A 49 -4.37 5.97 33.80
N GLY A 50 -4.91 6.08 32.60
CA GLY A 50 -4.41 7.05 31.64
C GLY A 50 -5.09 7.00 30.30
N GLU A 51 -4.87 8.04 29.52
CA GLU A 51 -5.49 8.23 28.21
C GLU A 51 -4.46 8.79 27.22
N ARG A 52 -4.57 8.33 25.97
CA ARG A 52 -3.75 8.80 24.85
C ARG A 52 -4.53 9.81 24.02
N ALA A 53 -3.92 10.96 23.76
CA ALA A 53 -4.37 11.95 22.81
C ALA A 53 -3.40 12.05 21.63
N ILE A 54 -3.93 12.19 20.41
CA ILE A 54 -3.16 12.42 19.19
C ILE A 54 -3.78 13.62 18.49
N GLU A 55 -2.93 14.49 17.92
CA GLU A 55 -3.41 15.60 17.11
C GLU A 55 -3.96 15.09 15.77
N GLY A 56 -5.28 15.12 15.64
CA GLY A 56 -5.99 14.74 14.42
C GLY A 56 -6.11 13.23 14.20
N THR A 57 -7.03 12.86 13.31
CA THR A 57 -7.32 11.45 12.95
C THR A 57 -6.81 11.08 11.56
N LYS A 58 -6.20 12.03 10.84
CA LYS A 58 -5.62 11.83 9.50
C LYS A 58 -4.10 11.87 9.60
N LEU A 59 -3.45 10.73 9.41
CA LEU A 59 -2.00 10.57 9.53
C LEU A 59 -1.37 10.31 8.15
N GLU A 60 -0.05 10.42 8.03
CA GLU A 60 0.67 10.13 6.78
C GLU A 60 1.62 8.95 6.97
N GLU A 61 1.60 8.00 6.03
CA GLU A 61 2.47 6.83 6.02
C GLU A 61 3.95 7.23 6.09
N GLY A 62 4.69 6.67 7.06
CA GLY A 62 6.11 6.92 7.27
C GLY A 62 6.45 8.23 7.97
N LYS A 63 5.48 9.12 8.25
CA LYS A 63 5.72 10.34 9.04
C LYS A 63 5.42 10.10 10.51
N ALA A 64 6.37 10.45 11.38
CA ALA A 64 6.18 10.37 12.83
C ALA A 64 5.12 11.36 13.30
N VAL A 65 4.26 10.90 14.20
CA VAL A 65 3.18 11.69 14.81
C VAL A 65 3.41 11.69 16.32
N THR A 66 3.33 12.86 16.93
CA THR A 66 3.45 13.00 18.38
C THR A 66 2.13 12.63 19.05
N ALA A 67 2.18 11.67 19.97
CA ALA A 67 1.07 11.31 20.85
C ALA A 67 1.38 11.79 22.27
N ALA A 68 0.37 12.34 22.95
CA ALA A 68 0.44 12.71 24.35
C ALA A 68 -0.25 11.65 25.20
N LEU A 69 0.47 11.09 26.16
CA LEU A 69 -0.03 10.11 27.11
C LEU A 69 -0.15 10.75 28.48
N ARG A 70 -1.39 10.89 28.97
CA ARG A 70 -1.67 11.35 30.33
C ARG A 70 -1.79 10.14 31.23
N LEU A 71 -0.93 10.05 32.24
CA LEU A 71 -0.87 8.94 33.19
C LEU A 71 -1.13 9.45 34.61
N ARG A 72 -1.96 8.72 35.36
CA ARG A 72 -2.25 8.98 36.76
C ARG A 72 -2.08 7.72 37.59
N ASN A 73 -1.31 7.85 38.66
CA ASN A 73 -1.15 6.81 39.66
C ASN A 73 -2.30 6.88 40.70
N THR A 74 -2.91 5.74 40.96
CA THR A 74 -4.01 5.55 41.93
C THR A 74 -3.62 4.60 43.07
N GLY A 75 -2.42 4.03 43.02
CA GLY A 75 -1.82 3.18 44.05
C GLY A 75 -0.63 3.84 44.73
N GLY A 76 0.32 3.02 45.22
CA GLY A 76 1.61 3.47 45.72
C GLY A 76 2.61 3.74 44.59
N ASP A 77 3.84 4.12 44.93
CA ASP A 77 4.89 4.45 43.96
C ASP A 77 5.14 3.32 42.95
N VAL A 78 5.25 3.65 41.66
CA VAL A 78 5.39 2.65 40.58
C VAL A 78 6.32 3.12 39.47
N PHE A 79 7.02 2.15 38.87
CA PHE A 79 7.67 2.31 37.57
C PHE A 79 6.73 1.77 36.49
N VAL A 80 6.35 2.63 35.56
CA VAL A 80 5.41 2.31 34.48
C VAL A 80 6.16 2.23 33.16
N ARG A 81 5.99 1.11 32.45
CA ARG A 81 6.43 0.94 31.06
C ARG A 81 5.21 0.85 30.16
N VAL A 82 5.06 1.80 29.25
CA VAL A 82 3.95 1.82 28.31
C VAL A 82 4.41 1.33 26.96
N ARG A 83 3.65 0.41 26.38
CA ARG A 83 3.85 -0.13 25.04
C ARG A 83 2.58 0.02 24.23
N GLU A 84 2.75 0.46 23.00
CA GLU A 84 1.67 0.55 22.03
C GLU A 84 1.91 -0.44 20.89
N GLU A 85 1.07 -1.47 20.83
CA GLU A 85 1.18 -2.54 19.84
C GLU A 85 -0.02 -2.52 18.90
N THR A 86 0.02 -1.62 17.92
CA THR A 86 -0.96 -1.59 16.83
C THR A 86 -0.34 -2.14 15.55
N PRO A 87 -0.91 -3.19 14.92
CA PRO A 87 -0.39 -3.74 13.67
C PRO A 87 -0.29 -2.68 12.56
N GLY A 88 0.90 -2.55 11.97
CA GLY A 88 1.18 -1.53 10.95
C GLY A 88 1.61 -0.17 11.51
N PHE A 89 1.88 -0.09 12.81
CA PHE A 89 2.45 1.08 13.47
C PHE A 89 3.68 0.68 14.28
N GLU A 90 4.63 1.60 14.37
CA GLU A 90 5.75 1.52 15.29
C GLU A 90 5.62 2.66 16.29
N ALA A 91 5.85 2.38 17.56
CA ALA A 91 5.80 3.37 18.63
C ALA A 91 6.99 3.17 19.57
N GLU A 92 7.56 4.27 20.05
CA GLU A 92 8.61 4.22 21.05
C GLU A 92 8.03 3.84 22.42
N PRO A 93 8.68 2.91 23.17
CA PRO A 93 8.24 2.60 24.51
C PRO A 93 8.47 3.80 25.44
N VAL A 94 7.54 4.04 26.34
CA VAL A 94 7.66 5.09 27.36
C VAL A 94 7.95 4.44 28.71
N GLU A 95 9.02 4.86 29.37
CA GLU A 95 9.34 4.43 30.73
C GLU A 95 9.32 5.63 31.68
N ILE A 96 8.53 5.55 32.75
CA ILE A 96 8.38 6.65 33.69
C ILE A 96 8.13 6.18 35.12
N PHE A 97 8.68 6.91 36.08
CA PHE A 97 8.33 6.76 37.49
C PHE A 97 7.16 7.69 37.86
N LEU A 98 6.16 7.13 38.53
CA LEU A 98 5.03 7.86 39.09
C LEU A 98 4.95 7.63 40.60
N GLY A 99 5.06 8.71 41.36
CA GLY A 99 4.79 8.70 42.79
C GLY A 99 3.31 8.44 43.09
N SER A 100 3.00 8.04 44.31
CA SER A 100 1.63 7.87 44.78
C SER A 100 0.77 9.11 44.52
N GLY A 101 -0.36 8.94 43.83
CA GLY A 101 -1.26 10.03 43.45
C GLY A 101 -0.75 10.98 42.37
N GLU A 102 0.46 10.79 41.85
CA GLU A 102 1.07 11.66 40.85
C GLU A 102 0.39 11.53 39.48
N GLU A 103 0.30 12.65 38.77
CA GLU A 103 -0.15 12.73 37.39
C GLU A 103 0.94 13.35 36.51
N LYS A 104 1.30 12.68 35.41
CA LYS A 104 2.29 13.17 34.44
C LYS A 104 1.76 12.99 33.02
N THR A 105 2.13 13.94 32.15
CA THR A 105 1.89 13.84 30.71
C THR A 105 3.22 13.64 30.00
N VAL A 106 3.31 12.62 29.16
CA VAL A 106 4.51 12.28 28.39
C VAL A 106 4.18 12.24 26.92
N THR A 107 5.03 12.83 26.08
CA THR A 107 4.90 12.76 24.63
C THR A 107 5.80 11.68 24.06
N TYR A 108 5.30 10.91 23.09
CA TYR A 108 6.05 9.87 22.39
C TYR A 108 5.68 9.83 20.91
N SER A 109 6.55 9.23 20.09
CA SER A 109 6.34 9.17 18.64
C SER A 109 5.64 7.88 18.22
N ILE A 110 4.68 8.01 17.30
CA ILE A 110 4.00 6.90 16.62
C ILE A 110 4.21 7.08 15.11
N VAL A 111 4.72 6.05 14.44
CA VAL A 111 5.00 6.04 13.00
C VAL A 111 4.10 5.00 12.32
N PRO A 112 3.14 5.40 11.47
CA PRO A 112 2.38 4.46 10.64
C PRO A 112 3.26 3.88 9.54
N ARG A 113 3.33 2.56 9.45
CA ARG A 113 4.10 1.81 8.43
C ARG A 113 3.25 1.29 7.27
N ALA A 114 1.94 1.49 7.33
CA ALA A 114 1.01 1.10 6.28
C ALA A 114 -0.13 2.11 6.16
N LYS A 115 -0.56 2.40 4.93
CA LYS A 115 -1.74 3.24 4.64
C LYS A 115 -3.07 2.51 4.76
N GLY A 116 -4.15 3.27 4.93
CA GLY A 116 -5.52 2.77 5.04
C GLY A 116 -6.24 3.22 6.30
N ARG A 117 -7.40 2.62 6.55
CA ARG A 117 -8.17 2.83 7.79
C ARG A 117 -7.68 1.87 8.87
N PHE A 118 -7.37 2.41 10.04
CA PHE A 118 -6.90 1.65 11.19
C PHE A 118 -7.66 2.05 12.45
N THR A 119 -7.60 1.17 13.45
CA THR A 119 -7.99 1.47 14.81
C THR A 119 -6.77 1.24 15.67
N LEU A 120 -6.17 2.33 16.17
CA LEU A 120 -5.10 2.27 17.15
C LEU A 120 -5.64 1.59 18.39
N ARG A 121 -4.95 0.54 18.86
CA ARG A 121 -5.34 -0.14 20.10
C ARG A 121 -5.07 0.78 21.30
N PRO A 122 -5.79 0.62 22.41
CA PRO A 122 -5.43 1.32 23.64
C PRO A 122 -4.01 0.90 24.08
N PRO A 123 -3.15 1.85 24.51
CA PRO A 123 -1.83 1.53 25.02
C PRO A 123 -1.91 0.59 26.23
N ARG A 124 -0.91 -0.27 26.39
CA ARG A 124 -0.78 -1.15 27.56
C ARG A 124 0.32 -0.64 28.46
N ALA A 125 0.01 -0.49 29.74
CA ALA A 125 0.97 -0.13 30.78
C ALA A 125 1.33 -1.37 31.58
N ILE A 126 2.62 -1.62 31.76
CA ILE A 126 3.16 -2.60 32.69
C ILE A 126 3.70 -1.79 33.87
N ALA A 127 3.03 -1.88 35.02
CA ALA A 127 3.42 -1.18 36.22
C ALA A 127 4.14 -2.14 37.18
N LEU A 128 5.31 -1.73 37.66
CA LEU A 128 6.12 -2.45 38.62
C LEU A 128 6.19 -1.65 39.91
N ASP A 129 6.10 -2.34 41.05
CA ASP A 129 6.42 -1.71 42.34
C ASP A 129 7.93 -1.34 42.39
N PRO A 130 8.36 -0.49 43.32
CA PRO A 130 9.74 0.00 43.37
C PRO A 130 10.77 -1.12 43.61
N ARG A 131 10.35 -2.26 44.16
CA ARG A 131 11.20 -3.44 44.38
C ARG A 131 11.23 -4.36 43.14
N GLY A 132 10.36 -4.12 42.16
CA GLY A 132 10.21 -4.94 40.96
C GLY A 132 9.74 -6.37 41.25
N LEU A 133 9.05 -6.59 42.37
CA LEU A 133 8.51 -7.87 42.82
C LEU A 133 7.15 -8.13 42.17
N TYR A 134 6.27 -7.12 42.21
CA TYR A 134 4.91 -7.20 41.72
C TYR A 134 4.78 -6.45 40.39
N VAL A 135 4.10 -7.08 39.45
CA VAL A 135 3.87 -6.56 38.11
C VAL A 135 2.40 -6.71 37.76
N GLU A 136 1.77 -5.60 37.41
CA GLU A 136 0.38 -5.56 36.95
C GLU A 136 0.27 -4.85 35.60
N GLU A 137 -0.64 -5.33 34.75
CA GLU A 137 -0.89 -4.79 33.43
C GLU A 137 -2.20 -4.00 33.41
N PHE A 138 -2.16 -2.81 32.82
CA PHE A 138 -3.30 -1.91 32.69
C PHE A 138 -3.51 -1.55 31.23
N VAL A 139 -4.78 -1.37 30.85
CA VAL A 139 -5.16 -0.82 29.54
C VAL A 139 -5.47 0.64 29.73
N LEU A 140 -4.83 1.50 28.94
CA LEU A 140 -4.93 2.96 29.06
C LEU A 140 -5.95 3.50 28.06
N GLY A 141 -7.16 3.79 28.53
CA GLY A 141 -8.23 4.37 27.72
C GLY A 141 -8.75 3.44 26.63
N GLU A 142 -9.19 4.03 25.52
CA GLU A 142 -9.84 3.32 24.41
C GLU A 142 -9.05 3.35 23.11
N GLY A 143 -9.50 2.57 22.14
CA GLY A 143 -8.95 2.59 20.79
C GLY A 143 -9.36 3.85 20.00
N LEU A 144 -8.51 4.27 19.07
CA LEU A 144 -8.75 5.47 18.25
C LEU A 144 -8.79 5.13 16.76
N GLY A 145 -9.86 5.49 16.06
CA GLY A 145 -9.98 5.36 14.61
C GLY A 145 -9.13 6.39 13.87
N VAL A 146 -8.23 5.95 13.00
CA VAL A 146 -7.34 6.81 12.22
C VAL A 146 -7.35 6.44 10.73
N LEU A 147 -7.17 7.44 9.87
CA LEU A 147 -6.98 7.29 8.43
C LEU A 147 -5.53 7.63 8.10
N VAL A 148 -4.74 6.62 7.73
CA VAL A 148 -3.37 6.80 7.26
C VAL A 148 -3.39 6.98 5.74
N ARG A 149 -2.91 8.13 5.28
CA ARG A 149 -2.80 8.50 3.87
C ARG A 149 -1.42 8.16 3.31
N PRO A 150 -1.29 7.84 2.01
CA PRO A 150 0.02 7.68 1.38
C PRO A 150 0.84 8.98 1.48
N SER A 151 2.12 8.91 1.86
CA SER A 151 3.01 10.08 1.94
C SER A 151 3.54 10.49 0.57
N ILE A 152 3.54 11.79 0.25
CA ILE A 152 4.05 12.34 -1.04
C ILE A 152 5.59 12.35 -1.08
N GLU A 153 6.27 12.27 0.06
CA GLU A 153 7.74 12.32 0.16
C GLU A 153 8.41 10.94 -0.02
N GLY A 154 7.90 9.88 0.62
CA GLY A 154 8.40 8.51 0.37
C GLY A 154 8.21 8.07 -1.09
N ILE A 155 7.29 8.75 -1.76
CA ILE A 155 6.99 8.68 -3.18
C ILE A 155 8.08 9.33 -4.05
N ARG A 156 8.73 10.41 -3.60
CA ARG A 156 9.87 11.04 -4.31
C ARG A 156 11.14 10.21 -4.21
N ASP A 157 11.36 9.57 -3.07
CA ASP A 157 12.56 8.75 -2.85
C ASP A 157 12.51 7.41 -3.60
N ALA A 158 11.32 6.81 -3.73
CA ALA A 158 11.10 5.67 -4.61
C ALA A 158 11.36 6.00 -6.10
N VAL A 159 11.10 7.24 -6.53
CA VAL A 159 11.35 7.72 -7.91
C VAL A 159 12.79 8.18 -8.11
N ARG A 160 13.46 8.70 -7.07
CA ARG A 160 14.90 8.99 -7.14
C ARG A 160 15.73 7.72 -7.21
N ALA A 161 15.31 6.66 -6.53
CA ALA A 161 15.94 5.35 -6.59
C ALA A 161 15.68 4.65 -7.94
N ASP A 162 14.53 4.90 -8.56
CA ASP A 162 14.10 4.27 -9.80
C ASP A 162 14.20 5.27 -10.95
N HIS A 163 15.31 5.22 -11.69
CA HIS A 163 15.54 5.87 -12.98
C HIS A 163 14.47 5.43 -14.01
N ASN A 164 13.22 5.86 -13.83
CA ASN A 164 12.13 5.69 -14.78
C ASN A 164 12.26 6.68 -15.94
N LEU A 165 13.43 6.63 -16.60
CA LEU A 165 13.71 7.29 -17.88
C LEU A 165 12.56 7.04 -18.87
N ARG A 166 11.88 5.90 -18.81
CA ARG A 166 10.74 5.52 -19.66
C ARG A 166 9.47 6.34 -19.45
N LEU A 167 9.10 6.64 -18.20
CA LEU A 167 7.97 7.53 -17.92
C LEU A 167 8.30 8.93 -18.42
N ALA A 168 9.50 9.44 -18.10
CA ALA A 168 9.96 10.73 -18.58
C ALA A 168 10.09 10.80 -20.11
N GLU A 169 10.45 9.71 -20.81
CA GLU A 169 10.46 9.61 -22.27
C GLU A 169 9.07 9.58 -22.89
N ALA A 170 8.13 8.80 -22.31
CA ALA A 170 6.74 8.78 -22.75
C ALA A 170 6.06 10.16 -22.57
N TYR A 171 6.43 10.88 -21.50
CA TYR A 171 6.05 12.28 -21.27
C TYR A 171 6.76 13.25 -22.23
N ARG A 172 8.08 13.10 -22.46
CA ARG A 172 8.90 14.00 -23.30
C ARG A 172 8.57 13.90 -24.78
N LYS A 173 8.18 12.72 -25.28
CA LYS A 173 7.90 12.54 -26.71
C LYS A 173 6.58 13.17 -27.17
N GLY A 174 5.78 13.81 -26.31
CA GLY A 174 4.56 14.55 -26.70
C GLY A 174 3.41 13.69 -27.25
N ALA A 175 3.67 12.45 -27.66
CA ALA A 175 2.75 11.58 -28.39
C ALA A 175 1.50 11.17 -27.61
N PHE A 176 1.54 11.15 -26.27
CA PHE A 176 0.41 10.71 -25.44
C PHE A 176 -0.39 11.85 -24.79
N LEU A 177 0.21 13.01 -24.48
CA LEU A 177 -0.48 14.11 -23.77
C LEU A 177 -0.48 15.44 -24.52
N GLY A 178 -0.24 15.40 -25.84
CA GLY A 178 -0.43 16.54 -26.73
C GLY A 178 0.75 16.76 -27.67
N THR A 179 0.57 16.32 -28.91
CA THR A 179 1.01 17.01 -30.12
C THR A 179 -0.06 16.77 -31.17
N GLU A 180 -1.01 17.71 -31.24
CA GLU A 180 -2.07 17.85 -32.26
C GLU A 180 -3.02 16.65 -32.51
N SER A 181 -4.26 16.94 -32.87
CA SER A 181 -5.21 15.92 -33.35
C SER A 181 -4.75 15.37 -34.71
N LEU A 182 -5.23 14.19 -35.09
CA LEU A 182 -5.17 13.74 -36.49
C LEU A 182 -6.31 14.35 -37.34
N GLU A 183 -7.28 15.00 -36.70
CA GLU A 183 -8.37 15.70 -37.37
C GLU A 183 -7.89 17.06 -37.89
N ILE A 184 -8.02 17.25 -39.20
CA ILE A 184 -7.74 18.51 -39.88
C ILE A 184 -8.84 19.49 -39.47
N LYS A 185 -8.46 20.56 -38.78
CA LYS A 185 -9.33 21.68 -38.43
C LYS A 185 -9.67 22.47 -39.68
N ASP A 186 -8.65 22.83 -40.45
CA ASP A 186 -8.76 23.60 -41.68
C ASP A 186 -7.50 23.46 -42.55
N LEU A 187 -7.58 23.89 -43.80
CA LEU A 187 -6.44 24.09 -44.69
C LEU A 187 -6.09 25.58 -44.71
N ARG A 188 -4.86 25.94 -44.35
CA ARG A 188 -4.40 27.33 -44.37
C ARG A 188 -3.15 27.50 -45.21
N GLU A 189 -2.91 28.74 -45.63
CA GLU A 189 -1.66 29.10 -46.30
C GLU A 189 -0.46 28.88 -45.37
N TYR A 190 0.64 28.40 -45.95
CA TYR A 190 1.91 28.20 -45.28
C TYR A 190 2.47 29.52 -44.79
N GLN A 191 2.87 29.58 -43.53
CA GLN A 191 3.65 30.67 -42.97
C GLN A 191 5.06 30.22 -42.64
N HIS A 192 6.00 31.17 -42.71
CA HIS A 192 7.39 30.89 -42.44
C HIS A 192 7.57 30.41 -40.99
N GLY A 193 8.03 29.16 -40.81
CA GLY A 193 8.15 28.49 -39.51
C GLY A 193 7.24 27.27 -39.36
N ASP A 194 6.31 27.04 -40.30
CA ASP A 194 5.49 25.83 -40.31
C ASP A 194 6.30 24.58 -40.67
N ASP A 195 5.96 23.44 -40.05
CA ASP A 195 6.61 22.16 -40.33
C ASP A 195 6.26 21.67 -41.76
N PHE A 196 7.29 21.51 -42.60
CA PHE A 196 7.17 21.03 -43.98
C PHE A 196 6.45 19.68 -44.10
N LYS A 197 6.45 18.84 -43.05
CA LYS A 197 5.72 17.56 -43.03
C LYS A 197 4.20 17.72 -43.04
N ARG A 198 3.71 18.93 -42.76
CA ARG A 198 2.27 19.26 -42.71
C ARG A 198 1.73 19.83 -44.01
N ILE A 199 2.58 20.02 -45.01
CA ILE A 199 2.17 20.52 -46.33
C ILE A 199 1.26 19.48 -46.99
N ASP A 200 0.06 19.90 -47.38
CA ASP A 200 -0.79 19.10 -48.25
C ASP A 200 -0.40 19.36 -49.71
N TRP A 201 0.43 18.49 -50.26
CA TRP A 201 0.91 18.59 -51.64
C TRP A 201 -0.21 18.53 -52.67
N LYS A 202 -1.33 17.86 -52.36
CA LYS A 202 -2.47 17.72 -53.28
C LYS A 202 -3.30 19.00 -53.32
N ALA A 203 -3.52 19.65 -52.18
CA ALA A 203 -4.17 20.96 -52.10
C ALA A 203 -3.27 22.06 -52.71
N THR A 204 -1.98 22.03 -52.37
CA THR A 204 -0.95 22.93 -52.92
C THR A 204 -0.92 22.89 -54.46
N ALA A 205 -0.93 21.69 -55.05
CA ALA A 205 -0.93 21.53 -56.51
C ALA A 205 -2.21 22.04 -57.20
N ARG A 206 -3.33 22.13 -56.49
CA ARG A 206 -4.61 22.63 -57.04
C ARG A 206 -4.75 24.14 -56.91
N LEU A 207 -4.23 24.71 -55.83
CA LEU A 207 -4.40 26.13 -55.48
C LEU A 207 -3.22 27.00 -55.93
N GLY A 208 -2.06 26.41 -56.24
CA GLY A 208 -0.88 27.13 -56.71
C GLY A 208 -0.04 27.78 -55.60
N GLU A 209 -0.50 27.69 -54.34
CA GLU A 209 0.14 28.25 -53.16
C GLU A 209 0.38 27.14 -52.12
N LEU A 210 1.41 27.27 -51.28
CA LEU A 210 1.74 26.25 -50.26
C LEU A 210 0.63 26.21 -49.20
N VAL A 211 -0.03 25.06 -49.07
CA VAL A 211 -1.11 24.85 -48.11
C VAL A 211 -0.69 23.84 -47.04
N VAL A 212 -0.93 24.20 -45.78
CA VAL A 212 -0.60 23.39 -44.60
C VAL A 212 -1.89 22.91 -43.94
N LYS A 213 -1.88 21.65 -43.49
CA LYS A 213 -2.94 21.09 -42.64
C LYS A 213 -2.85 21.70 -41.24
N ASP A 214 -3.86 22.46 -40.84
CA ASP A 214 -4.01 22.93 -39.47
C ASP A 214 -4.80 21.88 -38.68
N PHE A 215 -4.28 21.43 -37.54
CA PHE A 215 -4.89 20.38 -36.72
C PHE A 215 -5.52 20.99 -35.47
N LEU A 216 -6.64 20.44 -35.01
CA LEU A 216 -7.23 20.81 -33.72
C LEU A 216 -6.23 20.48 -32.60
N ARG A 217 -5.83 21.48 -31.81
CA ARG A 217 -5.11 21.22 -30.56
C ARG A 217 -6.12 20.76 -29.50
N GLU A 218 -5.99 19.52 -29.02
CA GLU A 218 -6.75 19.03 -27.85
C GLU A 218 -6.24 19.68 -26.56
N GLU A 219 -6.44 20.99 -26.38
CA GLU A 219 -5.99 21.72 -25.18
C GLU A 219 -6.92 21.50 -23.96
N ASN A 220 -8.02 20.74 -24.11
CA ASN A 220 -9.10 20.68 -23.10
C ASN A 220 -9.56 19.27 -22.68
N ALA A 221 -8.91 18.18 -23.12
CA ALA A 221 -9.33 16.84 -22.72
C ALA A 221 -8.93 16.54 -21.26
N ASP A 222 -9.88 16.03 -20.48
CA ASP A 222 -9.63 15.58 -19.10
C ASP A 222 -8.70 14.36 -19.11
N VAL A 223 -7.91 14.20 -18.04
CA VAL A 223 -7.11 12.99 -17.81
C VAL A 223 -7.77 12.16 -16.72
N TYR A 224 -8.06 10.90 -16.99
CA TYR A 224 -8.56 9.94 -16.00
C TYR A 224 -7.51 8.89 -15.67
N ILE A 225 -7.20 8.74 -14.39
CA ILE A 225 -6.38 7.63 -13.89
C ILE A 225 -7.31 6.49 -13.49
N PHE A 226 -7.23 5.36 -14.19
CA PHE A 226 -7.98 4.15 -13.90
C PHE A 226 -7.13 3.21 -13.04
N LEU A 227 -7.39 3.18 -11.73
CA LEU A 227 -6.68 2.33 -10.79
C LEU A 227 -7.41 1.00 -10.57
N ASP A 228 -6.72 -0.09 -10.91
CA ASP A 228 -7.18 -1.45 -10.63
C ASP A 228 -7.02 -1.78 -9.14
N ASN A 229 -8.15 -2.04 -8.49
CA ASN A 229 -8.28 -2.40 -7.09
C ASN A 229 -8.97 -3.78 -6.92
N THR A 230 -8.87 -4.64 -7.94
CA THR A 230 -9.31 -6.03 -7.90
C THR A 230 -8.61 -6.82 -6.81
N SER A 231 -9.19 -7.97 -6.47
CA SER A 231 -8.63 -8.87 -5.46
C SER A 231 -7.19 -9.30 -5.75
N GLU A 232 -6.78 -9.43 -7.02
CA GLU A 232 -5.40 -9.77 -7.39
C GLU A 232 -4.42 -8.60 -7.18
N MET A 233 -4.83 -7.36 -7.44
CA MET A 233 -4.02 -6.16 -7.17
C MET A 233 -3.77 -5.96 -5.68
N ARG A 234 -4.72 -6.36 -4.83
CA ARG A 234 -4.61 -6.24 -3.37
C ARG A 234 -3.69 -7.28 -2.72
N LYS A 235 -3.23 -8.29 -3.44
CA LYS A 235 -2.38 -9.36 -2.92
C LYS A 235 -0.89 -8.98 -2.98
N GLY A 236 -0.10 -9.59 -2.09
CA GLY A 236 1.35 -9.42 -2.01
C GLY A 236 1.93 -10.06 -0.74
N ILE A 237 3.21 -10.46 -0.79
CA ILE A 237 3.89 -11.13 0.33
C ILE A 237 4.43 -10.10 1.33
N LYS A 238 5.31 -9.18 0.90
CA LYS A 238 5.82 -8.07 1.73
C LYS A 238 5.05 -6.75 1.53
N ARG A 239 4.71 -6.41 0.29
CA ARG A 239 3.91 -5.23 -0.07
C ARG A 239 2.90 -5.63 -1.14
N ALA A 240 1.69 -5.08 -1.09
CA ALA A 240 0.69 -5.36 -2.11
C ALA A 240 0.95 -4.51 -3.37
N LYS A 241 0.60 -5.03 -4.55
CA LYS A 241 0.76 -4.28 -5.82
C LYS A 241 -0.04 -2.99 -5.83
N ILE A 242 -1.22 -3.01 -5.20
CA ILE A 242 -2.08 -1.83 -5.01
C ILE A 242 -1.37 -0.71 -4.25
N ASP A 243 -0.44 -1.02 -3.34
CA ASP A 243 0.28 0.00 -2.59
C ASP A 243 1.18 0.81 -3.51
N TYR A 244 1.93 0.12 -4.38
CA TYR A 244 2.76 0.72 -5.43
C TYR A 244 1.93 1.44 -6.49
N ALA A 245 0.87 0.81 -6.98
CA ALA A 245 -0.02 1.39 -7.98
C ALA A 245 -0.70 2.68 -7.49
N SER A 246 -1.12 2.71 -6.22
CA SER A 246 -1.68 3.92 -5.60
C SER A 246 -0.64 5.03 -5.46
N THR A 247 0.60 4.67 -5.12
CA THR A 247 1.73 5.61 -5.09
C THR A 247 1.99 6.24 -6.46
N LEU A 248 2.07 5.41 -7.50
CA LEU A 248 2.21 5.86 -8.88
C LEU A 248 1.05 6.76 -9.30
N ALA A 249 -0.19 6.37 -9.00
CA ALA A 249 -1.38 7.16 -9.28
C ALA A 249 -1.30 8.57 -8.65
N LEU A 250 -0.88 8.67 -7.39
CA LEU A 250 -0.75 9.95 -6.70
C LEU A 250 0.34 10.84 -7.34
N GLN A 251 1.46 10.26 -7.77
CA GLN A 251 2.52 11.01 -8.48
C GLN A 251 2.03 11.57 -9.81
N LEU A 252 1.40 10.71 -10.61
CA LEU A 252 0.88 11.10 -11.91
C LEU A 252 -0.14 12.21 -11.73
N ALA A 253 -1.07 12.05 -10.80
CA ALA A 253 -2.03 13.09 -10.45
C ALA A 253 -1.34 14.40 -10.07
N ALA A 254 -0.42 14.38 -9.09
CA ALA A 254 0.28 15.57 -8.61
C ALA A 254 1.05 16.32 -9.71
N ASN A 255 1.64 15.59 -10.66
CA ASN A 255 2.34 16.19 -11.80
C ASN A 255 1.37 16.76 -12.84
N LEU A 256 0.26 16.06 -13.11
CA LEU A 256 -0.68 16.39 -14.18
C LEU A 256 -1.67 17.50 -13.83
N VAL A 257 -2.09 17.63 -12.55
CA VAL A 257 -3.10 18.63 -12.12
C VAL A 257 -2.72 20.08 -12.38
N SER A 258 -1.43 20.35 -12.60
CA SER A 258 -0.90 21.67 -12.93
C SER A 258 -1.25 22.11 -14.36
N ARG A 259 -1.46 21.14 -15.27
CA ARG A 259 -1.69 21.38 -16.71
C ARG A 259 -3.08 20.92 -17.14
N PHE A 260 -3.54 19.78 -16.64
CA PHE A 260 -4.79 19.13 -17.03
C PHE A 260 -5.78 19.07 -15.87
N ARG A 261 -7.07 18.92 -16.17
CA ARG A 261 -8.03 18.47 -15.16
C ARG A 261 -7.86 16.96 -15.01
N VAL A 262 -7.65 16.50 -13.77
CA VAL A 262 -7.34 15.08 -13.49
C VAL A 262 -8.46 14.47 -12.68
N GLY A 263 -9.12 13.45 -13.24
CA GLY A 263 -10.09 12.59 -12.57
C GLY A 263 -9.47 11.23 -12.23
N MET A 264 -10.17 10.45 -11.41
CA MET A 264 -9.74 9.11 -11.03
C MET A 264 -10.92 8.16 -11.05
N VAL A 265 -10.72 6.97 -11.59
CA VAL A 265 -11.67 5.86 -11.52
C VAL A 265 -10.98 4.71 -10.79
N ILE A 266 -11.53 4.30 -9.65
CA ILE A 266 -11.05 3.13 -8.91
C ILE A 266 -12.07 2.02 -9.13
N TYR A 267 -11.64 0.91 -9.70
CA TYR A 267 -12.53 -0.22 -9.97
C TYR A 267 -12.05 -1.51 -9.31
N ASP A 268 -12.99 -2.36 -8.92
CA ASP A 268 -12.72 -3.71 -8.44
C ASP A 268 -13.42 -4.76 -9.32
N ASP A 269 -13.48 -6.00 -8.83
CA ASP A 269 -14.08 -7.12 -9.55
C ASP A 269 -15.58 -6.89 -9.88
N ALA A 270 -16.26 -5.97 -9.20
CA ALA A 270 -17.71 -5.78 -9.29
C ALA A 270 -18.17 -4.34 -9.54
N ARG A 271 -17.44 -3.32 -9.07
CA ARG A 271 -17.88 -1.92 -9.12
C ARG A 271 -16.78 -0.95 -9.51
N ALA A 272 -17.16 0.25 -9.94
CA ALA A 272 -16.27 1.40 -10.06
C ALA A 272 -16.74 2.60 -9.24
N GLU A 273 -15.76 3.39 -8.79
CA GLU A 273 -15.97 4.69 -8.17
C GLU A 273 -15.26 5.78 -8.96
N LEU A 274 -16.00 6.82 -9.32
CA LEU A 274 -15.48 7.99 -10.02
C LEU A 274 -15.22 9.16 -9.05
N LEU A 275 -14.02 9.70 -9.11
CA LEU A 275 -13.69 11.06 -8.67
C LEU A 275 -13.64 11.97 -9.91
N PRO A 276 -14.56 12.94 -10.05
CA PRO A 276 -14.62 13.84 -11.20
C PRO A 276 -13.32 14.64 -11.41
N PRO A 277 -13.01 15.04 -12.65
CA PRO A 277 -11.77 15.72 -12.98
C PRO A 277 -11.75 17.17 -12.49
N GLY A 278 -10.72 17.52 -11.72
CA GLY A 278 -10.48 18.85 -11.17
C GLY A 278 -9.03 19.31 -11.36
N LYS A 279 -8.72 20.53 -10.92
CA LYS A 279 -7.37 21.13 -11.00
C LYS A 279 -6.87 21.56 -9.63
N GLY A 280 -5.56 21.76 -9.53
CA GLY A 280 -4.92 22.40 -8.38
C GLY A 280 -4.73 21.48 -7.16
N PRO A 281 -4.23 22.05 -6.04
CA PRO A 281 -3.84 21.28 -4.86
C PRO A 281 -4.98 20.52 -4.18
N SER A 282 -6.19 21.09 -4.16
CA SER A 282 -7.38 20.43 -3.58
C SER A 282 -7.73 19.14 -4.31
N GLN A 283 -7.51 19.07 -5.63
CA GLN A 283 -7.74 17.85 -6.40
C GLN A 283 -6.73 16.76 -6.05
N VAL A 284 -5.46 17.11 -5.84
CA VAL A 284 -4.44 16.15 -5.38
C VAL A 284 -4.83 15.56 -4.05
N GLU A 285 -5.37 16.38 -3.15
CA GLU A 285 -5.80 15.95 -1.83
C GLU A 285 -7.04 15.05 -1.88
N ALA A 286 -8.00 15.35 -2.74
CA ALA A 286 -9.16 14.49 -3.01
C ALA A 286 -8.71 13.12 -3.56
N ILE A 287 -7.77 13.11 -4.51
CA ILE A 287 -7.18 11.89 -5.07
C ILE A 287 -6.45 11.09 -3.96
N ARG A 288 -5.62 11.77 -3.16
CA ARG A 288 -4.87 11.18 -2.04
C ARG A 288 -5.78 10.47 -1.05
N GLU A 289 -6.93 11.06 -0.73
CA GLU A 289 -7.91 10.47 0.16
C GLU A 289 -8.50 9.17 -0.41
N ARG A 290 -8.85 9.16 -1.71
CA ARG A 290 -9.35 7.95 -2.40
C ARG A 290 -8.32 6.84 -2.48
N LEU A 291 -7.03 7.18 -2.51
CA LEU A 291 -5.91 6.23 -2.54
C LEU A 291 -5.53 5.65 -1.19
N SER A 292 -6.28 5.94 -0.12
CA SER A 292 -6.09 5.35 1.22
C SER A 292 -6.64 3.90 1.29
N ILE A 293 -6.38 3.13 0.23
CA ILE A 293 -6.81 1.74 0.06
C ILE A 293 -5.72 0.83 0.62
N ARG A 294 -6.13 -0.18 1.40
CA ARG A 294 -5.23 -1.15 2.01
C ARG A 294 -5.17 -2.46 1.23
N GLY A 295 -3.96 -2.96 0.98
CA GLY A 295 -3.73 -4.32 0.48
C GLY A 295 -4.06 -5.42 1.52
N LYS A 296 -4.32 -6.64 1.05
CA LYS A 296 -4.40 -7.85 1.87
C LYS A 296 -3.03 -8.52 1.89
N GLY A 297 -2.32 -8.41 3.01
CA GLY A 297 -1.03 -9.11 3.20
C GLY A 297 -1.20 -10.63 3.28
N GLY A 298 -0.21 -11.37 2.79
CA GLY A 298 -0.07 -12.82 3.02
C GLY A 298 -0.69 -13.74 1.95
N ALA A 299 -1.29 -13.19 0.89
CA ALA A 299 -1.82 -13.99 -0.22
C ALA A 299 -0.96 -13.80 -1.48
N MET A 300 -0.58 -14.91 -2.12
CA MET A 300 0.22 -14.92 -3.35
C MET A 300 -0.65 -14.53 -4.56
N SER A 301 -0.18 -13.57 -5.34
CA SER A 301 -0.82 -13.12 -6.58
C SER A 301 -0.12 -13.71 -7.81
N MET A 302 -0.35 -14.99 -8.09
CA MET A 302 0.06 -15.57 -9.37
C MET A 302 -1.09 -16.42 -9.90
N ARG A 303 -2.12 -15.76 -10.42
CA ARG A 303 -3.07 -16.34 -11.37
C ARG A 303 -2.71 -15.84 -12.76
N PHE A 304 -1.65 -16.39 -13.33
CA PHE A 304 -1.43 -16.35 -14.77
C PHE A 304 -1.74 -17.75 -15.31
N GLU A 305 -3.03 -18.12 -15.33
CA GLU A 305 -3.48 -19.27 -16.12
C GLU A 305 -3.85 -18.74 -17.51
N PHE A 306 -2.85 -18.63 -18.39
CA PHE A 306 -3.12 -18.55 -19.81
C PHE A 306 -3.40 -19.98 -20.30
N ASP A 307 -4.65 -20.20 -20.68
CA ASP A 307 -5.25 -21.43 -21.22
C ASP A 307 -4.36 -22.08 -22.31
N ILE A 308 -3.49 -23.02 -21.92
CA ILE A 308 -2.82 -23.96 -22.81
C ILE A 308 -3.58 -25.28 -22.71
N ARG A 309 -4.49 -25.50 -23.67
CA ARG A 309 -5.13 -26.78 -24.04
C ARG A 309 -5.52 -27.70 -22.87
N MET A 310 -6.61 -27.36 -22.15
CA MET A 310 -7.28 -28.35 -21.30
C MET A 310 -8.29 -29.18 -22.11
N GLY A 311 -8.10 -30.51 -22.13
CA GLY A 311 -9.06 -31.46 -22.68
C GLY A 311 -10.35 -31.54 -21.84
N GLU A 312 -11.46 -31.88 -22.48
CA GLU A 312 -12.82 -31.85 -21.92
C GLU A 312 -12.98 -32.54 -20.55
N LYS A 313 -12.21 -33.61 -20.29
CA LYS A 313 -12.29 -34.37 -19.03
C LYS A 313 -11.80 -33.61 -17.80
N ALA A 314 -10.87 -32.66 -17.93
CA ALA A 314 -10.38 -31.86 -16.80
C ALA A 314 -11.43 -30.83 -16.33
N ARG A 315 -12.26 -30.35 -17.27
CA ARG A 315 -13.34 -29.38 -17.04
C ARG A 315 -14.46 -29.97 -16.18
N GLU A 316 -14.76 -31.25 -16.41
CA GLU A 316 -15.83 -31.97 -15.71
C GLU A 316 -15.45 -32.33 -14.27
N PHE A 317 -14.16 -32.60 -14.02
CA PHE A 317 -13.64 -32.90 -12.68
C PHE A 317 -13.60 -31.64 -11.79
N LEU A 318 -13.13 -30.50 -12.30
CA LEU A 318 -13.07 -29.24 -11.54
C LEU A 318 -14.47 -28.64 -11.26
N GLY A 319 -15.46 -28.92 -12.10
CA GLY A 319 -16.85 -28.50 -11.88
C GLY A 319 -17.52 -29.16 -10.66
N LYS A 320 -17.01 -30.30 -10.18
CA LYS A 320 -17.59 -31.04 -9.06
C LYS A 320 -16.98 -30.69 -7.69
N VAL A 321 -15.82 -30.03 -7.64
CA VAL A 321 -15.02 -29.91 -6.40
C VAL A 321 -14.89 -28.45 -5.89
N LEU A 322 -15.23 -27.44 -6.69
CA LEU A 322 -15.16 -26.03 -6.27
C LEU A 322 -16.54 -25.39 -6.12
N PRO A 323 -16.89 -24.83 -4.94
CA PRO A 323 -18.14 -24.09 -4.77
C PRO A 323 -18.05 -22.77 -5.57
N LEU A 324 -18.54 -22.80 -6.80
CA LEU A 324 -18.75 -21.62 -7.63
C LEU A 324 -19.81 -20.74 -6.96
N ARG A 325 -19.38 -19.74 -6.19
CA ARG A 325 -20.22 -18.55 -5.93
C ARG A 325 -20.47 -17.85 -7.26
N LYS A 326 -21.53 -18.28 -7.96
CA LYS A 326 -22.14 -17.55 -9.08
C LYS A 326 -22.74 -16.25 -8.53
N GLY A 327 -21.92 -15.20 -8.49
CA GLY A 327 -22.37 -13.81 -8.37
C GLY A 327 -22.81 -13.29 -9.74
N ARG A 328 -23.90 -12.51 -9.77
CA ARG A 328 -24.61 -11.97 -10.94
C ARG A 328 -23.67 -11.35 -12.00
N LYS A 329 -23.92 -11.67 -13.28
CA LYS A 329 -23.29 -11.03 -14.47
C LYS A 329 -23.81 -9.59 -14.66
N GLY A 330 -23.31 -8.65 -13.85
CA GLY A 330 -23.27 -7.24 -14.22
C GLY A 330 -22.04 -6.95 -15.10
N PRO A 331 -21.93 -5.77 -15.72
CA PRO A 331 -20.66 -5.31 -16.29
C PRO A 331 -19.60 -5.31 -15.19
N THR A 332 -18.40 -5.82 -15.48
CA THR A 332 -17.30 -5.82 -14.50
C THR A 332 -16.88 -4.39 -14.18
N GLY A 333 -16.30 -4.16 -13.00
CA GLY A 333 -16.04 -2.80 -12.51
C GLY A 333 -15.28 -1.93 -13.51
N VAL A 334 -14.39 -2.50 -14.32
CA VAL A 334 -13.67 -1.75 -15.38
C VAL A 334 -14.61 -1.16 -16.46
N PHE A 335 -15.65 -1.88 -16.87
CA PHE A 335 -16.62 -1.40 -17.86
C PHE A 335 -17.60 -0.39 -17.26
N GLU A 336 -17.99 -0.57 -16.00
CA GLU A 336 -18.74 0.46 -15.27
C GLU A 336 -17.91 1.74 -15.16
N GLY A 337 -16.62 1.62 -14.82
CA GLY A 337 -15.70 2.75 -14.77
C GLY A 337 -15.60 3.51 -16.09
N LEU A 338 -15.53 2.78 -17.21
CA LEU A 338 -15.50 3.38 -18.55
C LEU A 338 -16.80 4.11 -18.91
N SER A 339 -17.96 3.58 -18.53
CA SER A 339 -19.25 4.22 -18.84
C SER A 339 -19.48 5.52 -18.06
N LEU A 340 -18.76 5.73 -16.96
CA LEU A 340 -18.77 6.97 -16.18
C LEU A 340 -18.00 8.10 -16.88
N VAL A 341 -17.10 7.78 -17.83
CA VAL A 341 -16.33 8.76 -18.60
C VAL A 341 -17.09 9.07 -19.91
N LYS A 342 -17.78 10.21 -19.93
CA LYS A 342 -18.70 10.55 -21.03
C LYS A 342 -18.05 11.22 -22.24
N ASN A 343 -16.94 11.92 -22.03
CA ASN A 343 -16.29 12.73 -23.06
C ASN A 343 -14.98 12.07 -23.51
N PRO A 344 -14.54 12.29 -24.76
CA PRO A 344 -13.19 11.95 -25.19
C PRO A 344 -12.16 12.52 -24.19
N SER A 345 -11.22 11.67 -23.76
CA SER A 345 -10.33 11.96 -22.63
C SER A 345 -9.06 11.14 -22.76
N TYR A 346 -8.03 11.53 -22.01
CA TYR A 346 -6.83 10.72 -21.82
C TYR A 346 -7.07 9.73 -20.67
N ILE A 347 -6.90 8.43 -20.91
CA ILE A 347 -7.10 7.40 -19.90
C ILE A 347 -5.77 6.71 -19.63
N ILE A 348 -5.33 6.72 -18.37
CA ILE A 348 -4.15 6.00 -17.90
C ILE A 348 -4.62 4.84 -17.02
N PHE A 349 -4.56 3.62 -17.53
CA PHE A 349 -4.81 2.41 -16.74
C PHE A 349 -3.58 2.08 -15.90
N ILE A 350 -3.78 1.80 -14.60
CA ILE A 350 -2.76 1.26 -13.71
C ILE A 350 -3.24 -0.10 -13.22
N THR A 351 -2.68 -1.18 -13.77
CA THR A 351 -3.16 -2.56 -13.57
C THR A 351 -2.05 -3.58 -13.83
N ASP A 352 -2.02 -4.67 -13.08
CA ASP A 352 -1.01 -5.73 -13.21
C ASP A 352 -1.25 -6.70 -14.39
N LEU A 353 -2.35 -6.50 -15.14
CA LEU A 353 -2.80 -7.35 -16.25
C LEU A 353 -3.20 -8.79 -15.83
N SER A 354 -3.60 -8.99 -14.57
CA SER A 354 -3.98 -10.31 -14.04
C SER A 354 -5.28 -10.88 -14.64
N ASN A 355 -6.20 -10.02 -15.11
CA ASN A 355 -7.39 -10.44 -15.86
C ASN A 355 -7.31 -9.98 -17.33
N PRO A 356 -6.47 -10.62 -18.16
CA PRO A 356 -6.13 -10.10 -19.48
C PRO A 356 -7.33 -10.07 -20.43
N ARG A 357 -8.26 -11.04 -20.35
CA ARG A 357 -9.38 -11.13 -21.30
C ARG A 357 -10.34 -9.94 -21.14
N GLU A 358 -10.73 -9.62 -19.91
CA GLU A 358 -11.65 -8.52 -19.64
C GLU A 358 -10.99 -7.17 -19.88
N LEU A 359 -9.78 -6.99 -19.36
CA LEU A 359 -9.04 -5.74 -19.52
C LEU A 359 -8.72 -5.45 -20.98
N TYR A 360 -8.35 -6.46 -21.78
CA TYR A 360 -8.14 -6.29 -23.22
C TYR A 360 -9.40 -5.79 -23.91
N ARG A 361 -10.58 -6.34 -23.58
CA ARG A 361 -11.86 -5.87 -24.13
C ARG A 361 -12.20 -4.45 -23.69
N ALA A 362 -11.96 -4.12 -22.42
CA ALA A 362 -12.19 -2.78 -21.88
C ALA A 362 -11.31 -1.75 -22.60
N ILE A 363 -10.01 -2.03 -22.73
CA ILE A 363 -9.07 -1.15 -23.45
C ILE A 363 -9.42 -1.06 -24.93
N ALA A 364 -9.72 -2.17 -25.60
CA ALA A 364 -10.15 -2.17 -27.00
C ALA A 364 -11.45 -1.37 -27.24
N THR A 365 -12.30 -1.26 -26.21
CA THR A 365 -13.49 -0.39 -26.25
C THR A 365 -13.09 1.06 -26.02
N ALA A 366 -12.24 1.33 -25.02
CA ALA A 366 -11.81 2.67 -24.65
C ALA A 366 -11.03 3.38 -25.76
N VAL A 367 -10.15 2.68 -26.47
CA VAL A 367 -9.35 3.27 -27.58
C VAL A 367 -10.18 3.80 -28.74
N ARG A 368 -11.47 3.45 -28.83
CA ARG A 368 -12.38 3.96 -29.86
C ARG A 368 -12.79 5.42 -29.63
N ALA A 369 -12.78 5.88 -28.38
CA ALA A 369 -13.26 7.20 -27.99
C ALA A 369 -12.27 7.98 -27.12
N HIS A 370 -11.23 7.33 -26.61
CA HIS A 370 -10.26 7.90 -25.67
C HIS A 370 -8.84 7.59 -26.10
N ARG A 371 -7.89 8.45 -25.73
CA ARG A 371 -6.46 8.17 -25.86
C ARG A 371 -6.02 7.38 -24.64
N VAL A 372 -5.62 6.11 -24.84
CA VAL A 372 -5.37 5.17 -23.74
C VAL A 372 -3.88 4.87 -23.61
N MET A 373 -3.41 4.79 -22.36
CA MET A 373 -2.09 4.27 -21.99
C MET A 373 -2.26 3.29 -20.83
N VAL A 374 -1.40 2.28 -20.79
CA VAL A 374 -1.39 1.27 -19.72
C VAL A 374 -0.05 1.31 -19.01
N LEU A 375 -0.10 1.48 -17.70
CA LEU A 375 1.02 1.36 -16.78
C LEU A 375 0.82 0.07 -16.00
N SER A 376 1.73 -0.88 -16.16
CA SER A 376 1.58 -2.19 -15.55
C SER A 376 2.67 -2.50 -14.55
N PRO A 377 2.38 -2.45 -13.24
CA PRO A 377 3.31 -2.95 -12.22
C PRO A 377 3.59 -4.43 -12.47
N ASN A 378 4.87 -4.80 -12.55
CA ASN A 378 5.29 -6.16 -12.82
C ASN A 378 5.12 -7.04 -11.56
N PRO A 379 4.16 -7.98 -11.54
CA PRO A 379 3.84 -8.77 -10.35
C PRO A 379 4.98 -9.71 -9.94
N VAL A 380 5.85 -10.09 -10.87
CA VAL A 380 7.03 -10.94 -10.60
C VAL A 380 7.99 -10.22 -9.64
N LEU A 381 8.09 -8.89 -9.74
CA LEU A 381 8.98 -8.06 -8.93
C LEU A 381 8.44 -7.78 -7.51
N PHE A 382 7.22 -8.24 -7.20
CA PHE A 382 6.66 -8.21 -5.83
C PHE A 382 6.83 -9.55 -5.11
N TYR A 383 7.55 -10.51 -5.70
CA TYR A 383 7.91 -11.75 -5.02
C TYR A 383 8.97 -11.46 -3.96
N SER A 384 8.69 -11.86 -2.72
CA SER A 384 9.61 -11.69 -1.59
C SER A 384 9.80 -12.97 -0.77
N GLY A 385 9.47 -14.12 -1.36
CA GLY A 385 9.73 -15.43 -0.78
C GLY A 385 11.18 -15.86 -1.00
N ARG A 386 11.55 -17.05 -0.51
CA ARG A 386 12.86 -17.63 -0.80
C ARG A 386 12.96 -17.94 -2.29
N LEU A 387 14.14 -17.68 -2.86
CA LEU A 387 14.49 -18.00 -4.24
C LEU A 387 15.17 -19.37 -4.22
N ASP A 388 14.39 -20.43 -4.45
CA ASP A 388 14.91 -21.75 -4.79
C ASP A 388 14.82 -21.98 -6.31
N GLU A 389 15.51 -22.99 -6.82
CA GLU A 389 15.58 -23.31 -8.25
C GLU A 389 14.18 -23.46 -8.89
N LYS A 390 13.26 -24.13 -8.19
CA LYS A 390 11.86 -24.31 -8.64
C LYS A 390 11.09 -22.98 -8.70
N THR A 391 11.33 -22.10 -7.74
CA THR A 391 10.74 -20.76 -7.69
C THR A 391 11.29 -19.89 -8.82
N LEU A 392 12.61 -19.93 -9.07
CA LEU A 392 13.26 -19.19 -10.15
C LEU A 392 12.70 -19.62 -11.51
N GLU A 393 12.60 -20.93 -11.77
CA GLU A 393 12.02 -21.45 -13.01
C GLU A 393 10.56 -20.96 -13.19
N ARG A 394 9.76 -21.02 -12.12
CA ARG A 394 8.37 -20.52 -12.14
C ARG A 394 8.29 -19.02 -12.42
N LEU A 395 9.13 -18.21 -11.76
CA LEU A 395 9.17 -16.76 -11.96
C LEU A 395 9.62 -16.40 -13.38
N TYR A 396 10.60 -17.13 -13.94
CA TYR A 396 11.05 -16.95 -15.31
C TYR A 396 9.95 -17.29 -16.32
N ARG A 397 9.25 -18.41 -16.17
CA ARG A 397 8.09 -18.75 -17.02
C ARG A 397 7.01 -17.67 -16.95
N ALA A 398 6.67 -17.22 -15.75
CA ALA A 398 5.71 -16.13 -15.56
C ALA A 398 6.16 -14.81 -16.21
N TYR A 399 7.46 -14.51 -16.18
CA TYR A 399 8.04 -13.35 -16.85
C TYR A 399 7.90 -13.46 -18.38
N VAL A 400 8.23 -14.61 -18.97
CA VAL A 400 8.10 -14.83 -20.43
C VAL A 400 6.64 -14.75 -20.88
N GLU A 401 5.72 -15.34 -20.12
CA GLU A 401 4.28 -15.22 -20.40
C GLU A 401 3.80 -13.77 -20.32
N ARG A 402 4.30 -13.01 -19.34
CA ARG A 402 4.03 -11.58 -19.19
C ARG A 402 4.54 -10.77 -20.38
N GLU A 403 5.74 -11.02 -20.89
CA GLU A 403 6.24 -10.31 -22.08
C GLU A 403 5.32 -10.50 -23.29
N ASN A 404 4.85 -11.73 -23.52
CA ASN A 404 3.90 -12.03 -24.60
C ASN A 404 2.58 -11.30 -24.40
N LEU A 405 2.12 -11.19 -23.15
CA LEU A 405 0.93 -10.45 -22.80
C LEU A 405 1.13 -8.95 -23.05
N LEU A 406 2.23 -8.36 -22.59
CA LEU A 406 2.56 -6.95 -22.80
C LEU A 406 2.59 -6.60 -24.30
N ARG A 407 3.18 -7.47 -25.14
CA ARG A 407 3.17 -7.30 -26.61
C ARG A 407 1.73 -7.19 -27.14
N LYS A 408 0.81 -8.04 -26.69
CA LYS A 408 -0.60 -8.01 -27.12
C LYS A 408 -1.31 -6.71 -26.72
N PHE A 409 -1.07 -6.23 -25.50
CA PHE A 409 -1.67 -4.96 -25.05
C PHE A 409 -1.06 -3.75 -25.76
N ASN A 410 0.25 -3.79 -26.05
CA ASN A 410 0.94 -2.73 -26.77
C ASN A 410 0.47 -2.56 -28.22
N LEU A 411 -0.16 -3.59 -28.82
CA LEU A 411 -0.85 -3.47 -30.11
C LEU A 411 -2.13 -2.62 -30.03
N LEU A 412 -2.76 -2.52 -28.86
CA LEU A 412 -3.96 -1.70 -28.66
C LEU A 412 -3.62 -0.29 -28.18
N ALA A 413 -2.77 -0.20 -27.17
CA ALA A 413 -2.44 1.04 -26.48
C ALA A 413 -1.01 0.97 -25.94
N PRO A 414 -0.24 2.08 -25.94
CA PRO A 414 1.09 2.13 -25.32
C PRO A 414 1.08 1.53 -23.92
N THR A 415 1.81 0.44 -23.74
CA THR A 415 1.84 -0.32 -22.49
C THR A 415 3.25 -0.33 -21.93
N ILE A 416 3.43 0.26 -20.74
CA ILE A 416 4.71 0.34 -20.04
C ILE A 416 4.70 -0.63 -18.87
N ASP A 417 5.67 -1.55 -18.85
CA ASP A 417 5.96 -2.39 -17.69
C ASP A 417 6.76 -1.59 -16.65
N LEU A 418 6.30 -1.59 -15.41
CA LEU A 418 6.88 -0.84 -14.30
C LEU A 418 7.37 -1.79 -13.22
N GLY A 419 8.58 -1.58 -12.72
CA GLY A 419 9.21 -2.43 -11.73
C GLY A 419 10.07 -1.63 -10.77
N PRO A 420 10.02 -1.88 -9.45
CA PRO A 420 10.97 -1.27 -8.53
C PRO A 420 12.34 -1.91 -8.77
N SER A 421 13.22 -1.22 -9.49
CA SER A 421 14.57 -1.65 -9.88
C SER A 421 14.64 -2.96 -10.69
N ASP A 422 15.52 -2.97 -11.70
CA ASP A 422 15.91 -4.15 -12.48
C ASP A 422 16.52 -5.25 -11.56
N TYR A 423 15.69 -5.98 -10.81
CA TYR A 423 16.13 -7.15 -10.02
C TYR A 423 16.77 -8.22 -10.90
N LEU A 424 16.45 -8.26 -12.20
CA LEU A 424 17.14 -9.15 -13.14
C LEU A 424 18.64 -8.89 -13.18
N ARG A 425 19.09 -7.62 -13.10
CA ARG A 425 20.51 -7.27 -13.06
C ARG A 425 21.17 -7.64 -11.74
N GLU A 426 20.45 -7.58 -10.62
CA GLU A 426 20.96 -8.03 -9.31
C GLU A 426 20.99 -9.55 -9.19
N ILE A 427 19.96 -10.25 -9.70
CA ILE A 427 19.91 -11.72 -9.76
C ILE A 427 21.02 -12.26 -10.67
N MET A 428 21.23 -11.65 -11.85
CA MET A 428 22.35 -12.03 -12.73
C MET A 428 23.74 -11.74 -12.11
N LYS A 429 23.86 -10.70 -11.26
CA LYS A 429 25.10 -10.41 -10.51
C LYS A 429 25.34 -11.42 -9.38
N LEU A 430 24.29 -11.92 -8.74
CA LEU A 430 24.39 -12.89 -7.65
C LEU A 430 24.74 -14.31 -8.12
N GLU A 431 24.44 -14.67 -9.37
CA GLU A 431 24.74 -16.01 -9.90
C GLU A 431 26.03 -16.11 -10.73
N GLY A 432 26.75 -15.00 -10.99
CA GLY A 432 28.04 -15.09 -11.68
C GLY A 432 27.98 -15.52 -13.15
N TRP A 433 26.81 -15.41 -13.80
CA TRP A 433 26.64 -15.67 -15.24
C TRP A 433 26.89 -14.40 -16.06
N GLY A 434 28.08 -13.83 -15.87
CA GLY A 434 28.63 -12.76 -16.69
C GLY A 434 29.99 -13.17 -17.24
N ARG A 435 30.00 -13.80 -18.41
CA ARG A 435 31.10 -13.69 -19.38
C ARG A 435 30.51 -13.37 -20.73
#